data_AF-A0AB39IDW3-F1
#
_entry.id   AF-A0AB39IDW3-F1
#
_cell.length_a   1.000
_cell.length_b   1.000
_cell.length_c   1.000
_cell.angle_alpha   90.00
_cell.angle_beta   90.00
_cell.angle_gamma   90.00
#
_symmetry.space_group_name_H-M   'P 1'
#
loop_
_entity.id
_entity.type
_entity.pdbx_description
1 polymer ?
#
loop_
_entity_poly.entity_id
_entity_poly.type
_entity_poly.pdbx_seq_one_letter_code
_entity_poly.pdbx_strand_id
1 'polypeptide(L)'
;MTNLLANPLNLNGFAFIEFVTDDPEALSTLFISLGFTCVAHHRHRAISLFRQNNINFLVNNTATGFPRTFLQEHGAGACGMGFYVKDAHQAYEQALLSGARPAEQAANPGDIQVPAIEGIGGSKIYFIEKYHSDIDIFDIEFSFIPGVEKNPKGFGLHTIDHLTNNVYQGRMNYWSEFYSRIFNFQQIRYFDIAGEYTGLHSKAMVAPDGKIRIPLNEEAEGSNGQIQEFLRRFNGEGIQHIAMQTDDILTTLDQLRQAGLPLMTAPSDTYYQMVEERLPGHGRDTAALQKRGILLDGNTHNGQKKLLLQIFSETLIGPLFFEFIERDGDEGFGEGNFKALFESMERDQLARGEIKVTTEAV
;
A
#
# COMPACT_ATOMS: atom_id res chain seq x y z
N MET A 1 -22.88 -8.49 -17.40
CA MET A 1 -22.72 -9.62 -16.47
C MET A 1 -21.24 -9.80 -16.27
N THR A 2 -20.71 -9.32 -15.15
CA THR A 2 -19.31 -9.52 -14.77
C THR A 2 -19.09 -11.02 -14.69
N ASN A 3 -18.16 -11.53 -15.51
CA ASN A 3 -17.69 -12.89 -15.37
C ASN A 3 -17.10 -12.96 -13.96
N LEU A 4 -17.82 -13.58 -13.01
CA LEU A 4 -17.32 -13.77 -11.65
C LEU A 4 -16.10 -14.66 -11.80
N LEU A 5 -14.92 -14.04 -11.83
CA LEU A 5 -13.65 -14.74 -11.79
C LEU A 5 -13.71 -15.69 -10.60
N ALA A 6 -13.25 -16.92 -10.79
CA ALA A 6 -13.15 -17.86 -9.69
C ALA A 6 -12.34 -17.20 -8.57
N ASN A 7 -12.87 -17.17 -7.34
CA ASN A 7 -12.15 -16.72 -6.16
C ASN A 7 -11.75 -17.97 -5.35
N PRO A 8 -10.70 -18.70 -5.78
CA PRO A 8 -10.41 -20.05 -5.26
C PRO A 8 -10.12 -20.05 -3.76
N LEU A 9 -9.53 -18.97 -3.24
CA LEU A 9 -9.19 -18.81 -1.83
C LEU A 9 -10.27 -18.05 -1.04
N ASN A 10 -11.39 -17.66 -1.69
CA ASN A 10 -12.45 -16.86 -1.10
C ASN A 10 -11.94 -15.59 -0.39
N LEU A 11 -11.06 -14.85 -1.07
CA LEU A 11 -10.50 -13.58 -0.61
C LEU A 11 -11.60 -12.54 -0.32
N ASN A 12 -11.34 -11.67 0.65
CA ASN A 12 -12.26 -10.61 1.06
C ASN A 12 -11.54 -9.36 1.61
N GLY A 13 -10.56 -8.83 0.89
CA GLY A 13 -9.84 -7.61 1.26
C GLY A 13 -8.65 -7.83 2.19
N PHE A 14 -7.91 -6.75 2.46
CA PHE A 14 -6.80 -6.74 3.41
C PHE A 14 -7.31 -6.80 4.86
N ALA A 15 -6.62 -7.57 5.70
CA ALA A 15 -6.85 -7.65 7.13
C ALA A 15 -5.93 -6.70 7.92
N PHE A 16 -4.64 -6.69 7.59
CA PHE A 16 -3.65 -5.81 8.20
C PHE A 16 -2.40 -5.67 7.32
N ILE A 17 -1.56 -4.69 7.64
CA ILE A 17 -0.15 -4.65 7.26
C ILE A 17 0.71 -4.72 8.53
N GLU A 18 1.75 -5.54 8.48
CA GLU A 18 2.69 -5.75 9.59
C GLU A 18 4.03 -5.07 9.28
N PHE A 19 4.53 -4.32 10.25
CA PHE A 19 5.75 -3.53 10.17
C PHE A 19 6.77 -3.97 11.21
N VAL A 20 8.04 -3.90 10.83
CA VAL A 20 9.18 -3.99 11.75
C VAL A 20 9.94 -2.68 11.78
N THR A 21 10.57 -2.39 12.91
CA THR A 21 11.37 -1.17 13.12
C THR A 21 12.40 -1.42 14.21
N ASP A 22 13.51 -0.67 14.17
CA ASP A 22 14.47 -0.56 15.26
C ASP A 22 14.11 0.57 16.25
N ASP A 23 13.21 1.47 15.87
CA ASP A 23 12.64 2.53 16.71
C ASP A 23 11.10 2.43 16.77
N PRO A 24 10.56 1.67 17.74
CA PRO A 24 9.11 1.53 17.94
C PRO A 24 8.39 2.82 18.32
N GLU A 25 9.07 3.75 19.01
CA GLU A 25 8.47 4.99 19.49
C GLU A 25 8.29 5.99 18.35
N ALA A 26 9.30 6.11 17.48
CA ALA A 26 9.19 6.90 16.27
C ALA A 26 8.09 6.38 15.34
N LEU A 27 8.03 5.06 15.11
CA LEU A 27 6.98 4.46 14.29
C LEU A 27 5.58 4.63 14.91
N SER A 28 5.46 4.53 16.23
CA SER A 28 4.20 4.79 16.93
C SER A 28 3.75 6.24 16.78
N THR A 29 4.70 7.18 16.90
CA THR A 29 4.44 8.62 16.70
C THR A 29 3.99 8.91 15.28
N LEU A 30 4.62 8.28 14.29
CA LEU A 30 4.21 8.36 12.89
C LEU A 30 2.79 7.84 12.66
N PHE A 31 2.45 6.68 13.22
CA PHE A 31 1.09 6.15 13.07
C PHE A 31 0.04 7.05 13.73
N ILE A 32 0.36 7.68 14.86
CA ILE A 32 -0.49 8.69 15.49
C ILE A 32 -0.65 9.93 14.57
N SER A 33 0.42 10.39 13.91
CA SER A 33 0.32 11.51 12.95
C SER A 33 -0.43 11.16 11.67
N LEU A 34 -0.60 9.88 11.36
CA LEU A 34 -1.50 9.36 10.32
C LEU A 34 -2.96 9.20 10.81
N GLY A 35 -3.25 9.53 12.08
CA GLY A 35 -4.59 9.43 12.67
C GLY A 35 -4.92 8.05 13.26
N PHE A 36 -3.95 7.14 13.37
CA PHE A 36 -4.15 5.85 14.02
C PHE A 36 -4.10 5.97 15.53
N THR A 37 -4.76 5.03 16.21
CA THR A 37 -4.67 4.85 17.66
C THR A 37 -4.16 3.45 17.96
N CYS A 38 -3.23 3.30 18.91
CA CYS A 38 -2.89 2.00 19.45
C CYS A 38 -4.07 1.51 20.30
N VAL A 39 -4.77 0.46 19.85
CA VAL A 39 -6.01 -0.03 20.48
C VAL A 39 -5.80 -1.29 21.31
N ALA A 40 -4.74 -2.05 21.03
CA ALA A 40 -4.49 -3.32 21.71
C ALA A 40 -3.02 -3.75 21.62
N HIS A 41 -2.61 -4.64 22.53
CA HIS A 41 -1.34 -5.35 22.46
C HIS A 41 -1.58 -6.85 22.35
N HIS A 42 -0.75 -7.54 21.58
CA HIS A 42 -0.83 -9.00 21.47
C HIS A 42 -0.61 -9.64 22.84
N ARG A 43 -1.37 -10.69 23.17
CA ARG A 43 -1.37 -11.31 24.51
C ARG A 43 -0.01 -11.85 24.93
N HIS A 44 0.75 -12.40 23.98
CA HIS A 44 2.01 -13.12 24.23
C HIS A 44 3.24 -12.58 23.50
N ARG A 45 3.09 -11.66 22.54
CA ARG A 45 4.15 -11.21 21.64
C ARG A 45 4.30 -9.70 21.73
N ALA A 46 5.48 -9.19 21.38
CA ALA A 46 5.76 -7.76 21.35
C ALA A 46 5.17 -7.12 20.08
N ILE A 47 3.85 -7.23 19.91
CA ILE A 47 3.11 -6.72 18.76
C ILE A 47 2.04 -5.75 19.25
N SER A 48 2.04 -4.54 18.71
CA SER A 48 1.03 -3.51 18.98
C SER A 48 0.09 -3.35 17.79
N LEU A 49 -1.20 -3.28 18.06
CA LEU A 49 -2.24 -3.06 17.05
C LEU A 49 -2.63 -1.58 17.02
N PHE A 50 -2.31 -0.93 15.91
CA PHE A 50 -2.76 0.41 15.56
C PHE A 50 -3.96 0.31 14.62
N ARG A 51 -5.01 1.09 14.91
CA ARG A 51 -6.24 1.06 14.13
C ARG A 51 -6.73 2.45 13.77
N GLN A 52 -7.30 2.54 12.57
CA GLN A 52 -8.12 3.66 12.11
C GLN A 52 -9.27 3.08 11.29
N ASN A 53 -10.51 3.20 11.80
CA ASN A 53 -11.68 2.50 11.27
C ASN A 53 -11.36 1.01 11.04
N ASN A 54 -11.37 0.54 9.77
CA ASN A 54 -11.10 -0.86 9.43
C ASN A 54 -9.65 -1.14 9.02
N ILE A 55 -8.76 -0.13 9.07
CA ILE A 55 -7.34 -0.31 8.76
C ILE A 55 -6.62 -0.75 10.03
N ASN A 56 -5.91 -1.88 9.94
CA ASN A 56 -5.10 -2.41 11.02
C ASN A 56 -3.62 -2.39 10.60
N PHE A 57 -2.80 -1.71 11.38
CA PHE A 57 -1.34 -1.80 11.28
C PHE A 57 -0.79 -2.50 12.53
N LEU A 58 0.05 -3.50 12.31
CA LEU A 58 0.74 -4.22 13.36
C LEU A 58 2.18 -3.73 13.42
N VAL A 59 2.64 -3.32 14.60
CA VAL A 59 4.07 -3.06 14.85
C VAL A 59 4.64 -4.25 15.58
N ASN A 60 5.45 -5.07 14.90
CA ASN A 60 6.04 -6.28 15.45
C ASN A 60 7.50 -6.03 15.88
N ASN A 61 7.69 -5.90 17.19
CA ASN A 61 8.99 -5.70 17.84
C ASN A 61 9.51 -6.98 18.51
N THR A 62 9.07 -8.15 18.03
CA THR A 62 9.56 -9.44 18.56
C THR A 62 11.07 -9.54 18.32
N ALA A 63 11.85 -9.73 19.39
CA ALA A 63 13.31 -9.62 19.36
C ALA A 63 14.03 -10.75 18.60
N THR A 64 13.33 -11.83 18.26
CA THR A 64 13.89 -13.02 17.63
C THR A 64 13.01 -13.52 16.48
N GLY A 65 13.58 -14.41 15.66
CA GLY A 65 12.87 -15.02 14.54
C GLY A 65 12.65 -14.06 13.37
N PHE A 66 11.62 -14.35 12.58
CA PHE A 66 11.33 -13.66 11.32
C PHE A 66 11.37 -12.12 11.40
N PRO A 67 10.70 -11.44 12.37
CA PRO A 67 10.70 -9.98 12.42
C PRO A 67 12.11 -9.40 12.54
N ARG A 68 12.96 -10.04 13.36
CA ARG A 68 14.34 -9.60 13.55
C ARG A 68 15.19 -9.85 12.31
N THR A 69 15.05 -11.01 11.66
CA THR A 69 15.77 -11.33 10.43
C THR A 69 15.39 -10.37 9.30
N PHE A 70 14.10 -10.11 9.11
CA PHE A 70 13.61 -9.17 8.10
C PHE A 70 14.15 -7.75 8.34
N LEU A 71 14.11 -7.27 9.58
CA LEU A 71 14.66 -5.96 9.96
C LEU A 71 16.18 -5.86 9.71
N GLN A 72 16.94 -6.94 9.92
CA GLN A 72 18.37 -6.97 9.64
C GLN A 72 18.68 -6.94 8.13
N GLU A 73 17.82 -7.54 7.33
CA GLU A 73 17.99 -7.61 5.88
C GLU A 73 17.55 -6.30 5.20
N HIS A 74 16.38 -5.77 5.53
CA HIS A 74 15.74 -4.66 4.81
C HIS A 74 15.73 -3.33 5.56
N GLY A 75 16.00 -3.33 6.87
CA GLY A 75 15.71 -2.19 7.73
C GLY A 75 14.22 -2.09 8.07
N ALA A 76 13.80 -0.92 8.59
CA ALA A 76 12.41 -0.69 8.95
C ALA A 76 11.51 -0.70 7.71
N GLY A 77 10.36 -1.37 7.79
CA GLY A 77 9.46 -1.51 6.65
C GLY A 77 8.33 -2.49 6.88
N ALA A 78 7.49 -2.67 5.86
CA ALA A 78 6.39 -3.62 5.89
C ALA A 78 6.91 -5.05 5.61
N CYS A 79 6.80 -5.92 6.60
CA CYS A 79 7.28 -7.31 6.56
C CYS A 79 6.16 -8.34 6.36
N GLY A 80 4.91 -7.92 6.36
CA GLY A 80 3.80 -8.85 6.17
C GLY A 80 2.49 -8.18 5.81
N MET A 81 1.61 -8.95 5.18
CA MET A 81 0.25 -8.53 4.82
C MET A 81 -0.73 -9.65 5.15
N GLY A 82 -1.86 -9.31 5.77
CA GLY A 82 -2.94 -10.24 6.02
C GLY A 82 -4.03 -10.10 4.97
N PHE A 83 -4.53 -11.22 4.43
CA PHE A 83 -5.71 -11.26 3.57
C PHE A 83 -6.85 -11.95 4.30
N TYR A 84 -8.02 -11.31 4.31
CA TYR A 84 -9.23 -11.99 4.79
C TYR A 84 -9.60 -13.10 3.82
N VAL A 85 -9.90 -14.26 4.36
CA VAL A 85 -10.41 -15.43 3.65
C VAL A 85 -11.59 -16.03 4.40
N LYS A 86 -12.38 -16.86 3.72
CA LYS A 86 -13.50 -17.56 4.34
C LYS A 86 -13.07 -18.66 5.32
N ASP A 87 -11.99 -19.39 5.00
CA ASP A 87 -11.43 -20.48 5.81
C ASP A 87 -9.92 -20.44 5.64
N ALA A 88 -9.19 -20.17 6.72
CA ALA A 88 -7.74 -19.95 6.65
C ALA A 88 -6.97 -21.24 6.30
N HIS A 89 -7.44 -22.39 6.77
CA HIS A 89 -6.80 -23.68 6.52
C HIS A 89 -6.97 -24.08 5.06
N GLN A 90 -8.19 -24.02 4.53
CA GLN A 90 -8.46 -24.34 3.13
C GLN A 90 -7.74 -23.38 2.18
N ALA A 91 -7.71 -22.08 2.49
CA ALA A 91 -6.98 -21.10 1.68
C ALA A 91 -5.47 -21.40 1.65
N TYR A 92 -4.90 -21.76 2.80
CA TYR A 92 -3.50 -22.15 2.90
C TYR A 92 -3.19 -23.42 2.12
N GLU A 93 -3.97 -24.50 2.28
CA GLU A 93 -3.79 -25.74 1.54
C GLU A 93 -3.88 -25.52 0.03
N GLN A 94 -4.87 -24.74 -0.43
CA GLN A 94 -4.99 -24.38 -1.85
C GLN A 94 -3.81 -23.55 -2.34
N ALA A 95 -3.31 -22.61 -1.54
CA ALA A 95 -2.13 -21.83 -1.90
C ALA A 95 -0.92 -22.74 -2.13
N LEU A 96 -0.69 -23.72 -1.23
CA LEU A 96 0.39 -24.69 -1.36
C LEU A 96 0.23 -25.58 -2.60
N LEU A 97 -1.00 -26.06 -2.88
CA LEU A 97 -1.29 -26.84 -4.09
C LEU A 97 -1.03 -26.03 -5.38
N SER A 98 -1.25 -24.71 -5.34
CA SER A 98 -0.91 -23.77 -6.41
C SER A 98 0.58 -23.35 -6.44
N GLY A 99 1.43 -23.99 -5.63
CA GLY A 99 2.87 -23.79 -5.64
C GLY A 99 3.36 -22.60 -4.82
N ALA A 100 2.58 -22.13 -3.84
CA ALA A 100 3.08 -21.22 -2.82
C ALA A 100 4.12 -21.93 -1.93
N ARG A 101 5.10 -21.18 -1.42
CA ARG A 101 6.03 -21.68 -0.41
C ARG A 101 5.48 -21.39 0.99
N PRO A 102 5.46 -22.37 1.90
CA PRO A 102 5.02 -22.14 3.27
C PRO A 102 5.99 -21.18 3.96
N ALA A 103 5.47 -20.19 4.70
CA ALA A 103 6.31 -19.37 5.54
C ALA A 103 6.68 -20.16 6.81
N GLU A 104 7.95 -20.12 7.21
CA GLU A 104 8.37 -20.78 8.46
C GLU A 104 7.59 -20.22 9.66
N GLN A 105 6.95 -21.11 10.41
CA GLN A 105 6.28 -20.79 11.67
C GLN A 105 7.13 -21.28 12.83
N ALA A 106 7.45 -20.39 13.77
CA ALA A 106 8.11 -20.80 15.00
C ALA A 106 7.16 -21.69 15.80
N ALA A 107 7.61 -22.89 16.15
CA ALA A 107 6.81 -23.92 16.81
C ALA A 107 6.76 -23.74 18.34
N ASN A 108 6.38 -22.56 18.84
CA ASN A 108 6.20 -22.39 20.28
C ASN A 108 4.82 -22.92 20.71
N PRO A 109 4.73 -23.71 21.80
CA PRO A 109 3.45 -24.14 22.35
C PRO A 109 2.62 -22.94 22.84
N GLY A 110 1.44 -22.73 22.27
CA GLY A 110 0.50 -21.67 22.66
C GLY A 110 0.30 -20.54 21.64
N ASP A 111 1.07 -20.51 20.55
CA ASP A 111 0.85 -19.56 19.46
C ASP A 111 -0.38 -19.97 18.62
N ILE A 112 -1.27 -19.04 18.28
CA ILE A 112 -2.16 -19.28 17.15
C ILE A 112 -1.29 -19.20 15.90
N GLN A 113 -1.15 -20.35 15.28
CA GLN A 113 -0.50 -20.56 14.01
C GLN A 113 -1.38 -20.02 12.89
N VAL A 114 -1.34 -18.70 12.69
CA VAL A 114 -1.98 -18.09 11.53
C VAL A 114 -1.28 -18.62 10.27
N PRO A 115 -1.98 -19.36 9.38
CA PRO A 115 -1.38 -19.91 8.18
C PRO A 115 -0.82 -18.80 7.30
N ALA A 116 0.40 -18.98 6.81
CA ALA A 116 1.08 -17.97 6.01
C ALA A 116 2.01 -18.58 4.96
N ILE A 117 2.16 -17.88 3.85
CA ILE A 117 3.10 -18.23 2.77
C ILE A 117 4.14 -17.12 2.59
N GLU A 118 5.26 -17.44 1.94
CA GLU A 118 6.24 -16.44 1.51
C GLU A 118 5.63 -15.49 0.47
N GLY A 119 5.88 -14.20 0.65
CA GLY A 119 5.47 -13.10 -0.21
C GLY A 119 6.66 -12.30 -0.73
N ILE A 120 6.36 -11.07 -1.19
CA ILE A 120 7.33 -10.15 -1.79
C ILE A 120 8.54 -9.90 -0.87
N GLY A 121 9.76 -10.03 -1.39
CA GLY A 121 10.97 -9.72 -0.62
C GLY A 121 11.13 -10.51 0.68
N GLY A 122 10.62 -11.75 0.75
CA GLY A 122 10.65 -12.53 1.99
C GLY A 122 9.61 -12.10 3.03
N SER A 123 8.74 -11.13 2.73
CA SER A 123 7.58 -10.81 3.56
C SER A 123 6.63 -12.02 3.69
N LYS A 124 5.68 -11.95 4.61
CA LYS A 124 4.66 -13.00 4.78
C LYS A 124 3.29 -12.56 4.27
N ILE A 125 2.58 -13.47 3.62
CA ILE A 125 1.14 -13.32 3.34
C ILE A 125 0.37 -14.23 4.28
N TYR A 126 -0.39 -13.65 5.20
CA TYR A 126 -1.17 -14.36 6.22
C TYR A 126 -2.62 -14.54 5.76
N PHE A 127 -3.18 -15.72 6.02
CA PHE A 127 -4.59 -16.02 5.79
C PHE A 127 -5.40 -15.80 7.07
N ILE A 128 -6.23 -14.77 7.08
CA ILE A 128 -7.04 -14.38 8.23
C ILE A 128 -8.47 -14.81 8.00
N GLU A 129 -8.91 -15.78 8.80
CA GLU A 129 -10.31 -16.19 8.77
C GLU A 129 -11.16 -15.13 9.46
N LYS A 130 -12.19 -14.65 8.77
CA LYS A 130 -13.23 -13.86 9.41
C LYS A 130 -14.31 -14.79 9.91
N TYR A 131 -14.34 -15.03 11.22
CA TYR A 131 -15.40 -15.83 11.84
C TYR A 131 -16.77 -15.23 11.47
N HIS A 132 -17.77 -16.07 11.22
CA HIS A 132 -19.14 -15.67 10.88
C HIS A 132 -19.90 -14.94 12.03
N SER A 133 -19.17 -14.36 12.99
CA SER A 133 -19.64 -13.60 14.15
C SER A 133 -18.94 -12.24 14.20
N ASP A 134 -19.35 -11.36 15.13
CA ASP A 134 -18.69 -10.07 15.38
C ASP A 134 -17.28 -10.20 16.01
N ILE A 135 -16.73 -11.43 16.12
CA ILE A 135 -15.43 -11.69 16.75
C ILE A 135 -14.37 -11.79 15.66
N ASP A 136 -13.39 -10.88 15.70
CA ASP A 136 -12.23 -10.89 14.82
C ASP A 136 -11.06 -11.65 15.46
N ILE A 137 -10.06 -12.06 14.67
CA ILE A 137 -8.81 -12.65 15.20
C ILE A 137 -8.16 -11.72 16.23
N PHE A 138 -8.32 -10.41 16.05
CA PHE A 138 -7.79 -9.41 16.99
C PHE A 138 -8.45 -9.50 18.37
N ASP A 139 -9.74 -9.86 18.48
CA ASP A 139 -10.40 -10.05 19.78
C ASP A 139 -9.88 -11.30 20.53
N ILE A 140 -9.42 -12.29 19.77
CA ILE A 140 -8.86 -13.54 20.31
C ILE A 140 -7.41 -13.32 20.72
N GLU A 141 -6.58 -12.75 19.85
CA GLU A 141 -5.12 -12.70 20.01
C GLU A 141 -4.59 -11.47 20.73
N PHE A 142 -5.38 -10.40 20.80
CA PHE A 142 -4.96 -9.14 21.41
C PHE A 142 -5.77 -8.84 22.67
N SER A 143 -5.12 -8.16 23.60
CA SER A 143 -5.72 -7.54 24.77
C SER A 143 -5.92 -6.05 24.47
N PHE A 144 -7.18 -5.65 24.30
CA PHE A 144 -7.54 -4.25 24.09
C PHE A 144 -7.20 -3.38 25.31
N ILE A 145 -6.71 -2.17 25.05
CA ILE A 145 -6.30 -1.22 26.08
C ILE A 145 -7.54 -0.65 26.76
N PRO A 146 -7.69 -0.77 28.09
CA PRO A 146 -8.85 -0.24 28.80
C PRO A 146 -9.04 1.27 28.58
N GLY A 147 -10.25 1.67 28.22
CA GLY A 147 -10.60 3.08 27.99
C GLY A 147 -10.28 3.62 26.59
N VAL A 148 -9.64 2.83 25.73
CA VAL A 148 -9.42 3.17 24.32
C VAL A 148 -10.58 2.64 23.47
N GLU A 149 -11.12 3.48 22.58
CA GLU A 149 -12.14 3.10 21.61
C GLU A 149 -11.59 1.99 20.69
N LYS A 150 -12.34 0.90 20.51
CA LYS A 150 -11.90 -0.25 19.71
C LYS A 150 -11.87 0.04 18.22
N ASN A 151 -12.74 0.95 17.75
CA ASN A 151 -12.87 1.32 16.34
C ASN A 151 -12.77 2.84 16.17
N PRO A 152 -11.60 3.44 16.44
CA PRO A 152 -11.42 4.88 16.41
C PRO A 152 -11.48 5.39 14.96
N LYS A 153 -12.21 6.50 14.74
CA LYS A 153 -12.37 7.08 13.39
C LYS A 153 -11.12 7.75 12.84
N GLY A 154 -10.21 8.17 13.72
CA GLY A 154 -8.99 8.89 13.36
C GLY A 154 -9.27 10.10 12.48
N PHE A 155 -8.54 10.21 11.38
CA PHE A 155 -8.65 11.26 10.37
C PHE A 155 -9.53 10.86 9.17
N GLY A 156 -10.38 9.85 9.34
CA GLY A 156 -11.35 9.42 8.32
C GLY A 156 -10.84 8.36 7.34
N LEU A 157 -9.60 7.88 7.48
CA LEU A 157 -9.10 6.79 6.64
C LEU A 157 -9.79 5.49 7.03
N HIS A 158 -10.36 4.75 6.08
CA HIS A 158 -11.23 3.60 6.39
C HIS A 158 -10.83 2.27 5.80
N THR A 159 -10.03 2.23 4.74
CA THR A 159 -9.71 0.99 4.03
C THR A 159 -8.33 1.08 3.40
N ILE A 160 -7.58 -0.02 3.37
CA ILE A 160 -6.39 -0.15 2.53
C ILE A 160 -6.89 -0.33 1.09
N ASP A 161 -6.68 0.69 0.25
CA ASP A 161 -7.13 0.69 -1.15
C ASP A 161 -6.33 -0.32 -1.99
N HIS A 162 -5.02 -0.20 -1.87
CA HIS A 162 -4.02 -0.98 -2.56
C HIS A 162 -2.66 -0.81 -1.87
N LEU A 163 -1.70 -1.62 -2.27
CA LEU A 163 -0.28 -1.45 -1.95
C LEU A 163 0.53 -1.83 -3.18
N THR A 164 1.75 -1.33 -3.31
CA THR A 164 2.60 -1.63 -4.47
C THR A 164 3.79 -2.48 -4.12
N ASN A 165 4.24 -3.29 -5.08
CA ASN A 165 5.51 -4.01 -4.97
C ASN A 165 6.49 -3.48 -6.00
N ASN A 166 7.64 -3.01 -5.54
CA ASN A 166 8.78 -2.74 -6.41
C ASN A 166 9.61 -4.02 -6.53
N VAL A 167 9.92 -4.40 -7.77
CA VAL A 167 10.58 -5.66 -8.10
C VAL A 167 11.80 -5.38 -8.97
N TYR A 168 12.78 -6.29 -8.97
CA TYR A 168 13.93 -6.15 -9.86
C TYR A 168 13.49 -6.23 -11.33
N GLN A 169 14.24 -5.56 -12.21
CA GLN A 169 14.01 -5.61 -13.65
C GLN A 169 13.90 -7.07 -14.15
N GLY A 170 12.83 -7.37 -14.87
CA GLY A 170 12.52 -8.70 -15.40
C GLY A 170 11.74 -9.59 -14.43
N ARG A 171 11.51 -9.16 -13.18
CA ARG A 171 10.75 -9.94 -12.18
C ARG A 171 9.28 -9.53 -12.07
N MET A 172 8.82 -8.52 -12.83
CA MET A 172 7.40 -8.18 -12.87
C MET A 172 6.54 -9.36 -13.38
N ASN A 173 7.02 -10.13 -14.36
CA ASN A 173 6.33 -11.34 -14.81
C ASN A 173 6.27 -12.41 -13.71
N TYR A 174 7.40 -12.67 -13.03
CA TYR A 174 7.47 -13.62 -11.92
C TYR A 174 6.42 -13.32 -10.84
N TRP A 175 6.30 -12.07 -10.41
CA TRP A 175 5.33 -11.68 -9.38
C TRP A 175 3.89 -11.65 -9.91
N SER A 176 3.66 -11.25 -11.16
CA SER A 176 2.33 -11.30 -11.77
C SER A 176 1.82 -12.74 -11.90
N GLU A 177 2.70 -13.71 -12.21
CA GLU A 177 2.40 -15.12 -12.27
C GLU A 177 2.20 -15.72 -10.86
N PHE A 178 2.98 -15.29 -9.87
CA PHE A 178 2.78 -15.66 -8.47
C PHE A 178 1.36 -15.33 -8.00
N TYR A 179 0.93 -14.08 -8.18
CA TYR A 179 -0.41 -13.66 -7.76
C TYR A 179 -1.52 -14.30 -8.60
N SER A 180 -1.32 -14.43 -9.91
CA SER A 180 -2.28 -15.09 -10.81
C SER A 180 -2.45 -16.57 -10.46
N ARG A 181 -1.36 -17.32 -10.25
CA ARG A 181 -1.42 -18.76 -10.02
C ARG A 181 -2.00 -19.12 -8.66
N ILE A 182 -1.62 -18.40 -7.60
CA ILE A 182 -2.00 -18.73 -6.23
C ILE A 182 -3.39 -18.18 -5.90
N PHE A 183 -3.66 -16.93 -6.30
CA PHE A 183 -4.85 -16.19 -5.84
C PHE A 183 -5.85 -15.88 -6.95
N ASN A 184 -5.53 -16.22 -8.21
CA ASN A 184 -6.30 -15.88 -9.40
C ASN A 184 -6.45 -14.37 -9.64
N PHE A 185 -5.43 -13.58 -9.25
CA PHE A 185 -5.38 -12.16 -9.60
C PHE A 185 -5.35 -11.98 -11.12
N GLN A 186 -5.91 -10.89 -11.61
CA GLN A 186 -5.90 -10.53 -13.02
C GLN A 186 -5.15 -9.22 -13.23
N GLN A 187 -4.37 -9.17 -14.30
CA GLN A 187 -3.82 -7.90 -14.77
C GLN A 187 -4.94 -7.11 -15.44
N ILE A 188 -5.35 -6.00 -14.85
CA ILE A 188 -6.42 -5.15 -15.41
C ILE A 188 -5.88 -4.02 -16.28
N ARG A 189 -4.62 -3.65 -16.08
CA ARG A 189 -3.95 -2.58 -16.84
C ARG A 189 -2.44 -2.77 -16.82
N TYR A 190 -1.82 -2.33 -17.90
CA TYR A 190 -0.38 -2.19 -18.04
C TYR A 190 -0.07 -0.70 -18.23
N PHE A 191 0.99 -0.23 -17.60
CA PHE A 191 1.48 1.13 -17.74
C PHE A 191 2.93 1.12 -18.19
N ASP A 192 3.24 2.00 -19.12
CA ASP A 192 4.58 2.33 -19.57
C ASP A 192 4.76 3.83 -19.36
N ILE A 193 5.49 4.19 -18.30
CA ILE A 193 5.57 5.57 -17.82
C ILE A 193 6.99 6.06 -18.04
N ALA A 194 7.11 7.15 -18.80
CA ALA A 194 8.35 7.90 -18.96
C ALA A 194 8.18 9.29 -18.35
N GLY A 195 9.09 9.65 -17.44
CA GLY A 195 9.31 11.02 -17.02
C GLY A 195 10.29 11.73 -17.94
N GLU A 196 10.96 12.76 -17.42
CA GLU A 196 11.90 13.56 -18.19
C GLU A 196 13.26 12.85 -18.34
N TYR A 197 13.68 12.11 -17.32
CA TYR A 197 15.00 11.46 -17.26
C TYR A 197 14.93 9.95 -17.03
N THR A 198 13.82 9.46 -16.49
CA THR A 198 13.65 8.08 -16.03
C THR A 198 12.32 7.49 -16.48
N GLY A 199 12.14 6.18 -16.33
CA GLY A 199 10.88 5.51 -16.67
C GLY A 199 10.69 4.20 -15.92
N LEU A 200 9.44 3.74 -15.84
CA LEU A 200 9.06 2.48 -15.22
C LEU A 200 7.99 1.74 -16.01
N HIS A 201 7.88 0.45 -15.76
CA HIS A 201 6.76 -0.36 -16.20
C HIS A 201 5.93 -0.81 -14.99
N SER A 202 4.61 -0.84 -15.14
CA SER A 202 3.72 -1.28 -14.07
C SER A 202 2.60 -2.21 -14.56
N LYS A 203 2.34 -3.27 -13.79
CA LYS A 203 1.17 -4.15 -13.97
C LYS A 203 0.23 -4.00 -12.79
N ALA A 204 -0.96 -3.45 -13.04
CA ALA A 204 -2.02 -3.38 -12.04
C ALA A 204 -2.70 -4.74 -11.88
N MET A 205 -2.37 -5.45 -10.80
CA MET A 205 -2.98 -6.74 -10.47
C MET A 205 -4.14 -6.54 -9.51
N VAL A 206 -5.29 -7.15 -9.80
CA VAL A 206 -6.50 -7.09 -8.96
C VAL A 206 -6.97 -8.48 -8.62
N ALA A 207 -7.23 -8.71 -7.33
CA ALA A 207 -7.78 -9.95 -6.81
C ALA A 207 -9.22 -10.20 -7.30
N PRO A 208 -9.67 -11.45 -7.35
CA PRO A 208 -11.03 -11.80 -7.77
C PRO A 208 -12.13 -11.25 -6.84
N ASP A 209 -11.78 -10.77 -5.64
CA ASP A 209 -12.71 -10.09 -4.72
C ASP A 209 -12.97 -8.60 -5.08
N GLY A 210 -12.19 -8.04 -6.02
CA GLY A 210 -12.25 -6.63 -6.41
C GLY A 210 -11.78 -5.64 -5.34
N LYS A 211 -11.20 -6.12 -4.24
CA LYS A 211 -10.78 -5.30 -3.08
C LYS A 211 -9.27 -5.22 -2.98
N ILE A 212 -8.58 -6.37 -3.06
CA ILE A 212 -7.11 -6.37 -3.01
C ILE A 212 -6.58 -5.99 -4.37
N ARG A 213 -5.75 -4.94 -4.41
CA ARG A 213 -5.04 -4.52 -5.61
C ARG A 213 -3.56 -4.34 -5.30
N ILE A 214 -2.71 -4.84 -6.19
CA ILE A 214 -1.25 -4.81 -6.02
C ILE A 214 -0.60 -4.44 -7.36
N PRO A 215 -0.35 -3.16 -7.65
CA PRO A 215 0.49 -2.79 -8.77
C PRO A 215 1.93 -3.29 -8.55
N LEU A 216 2.48 -3.89 -9.60
CA LEU A 216 3.85 -4.39 -9.62
C LEU A 216 4.68 -3.46 -10.50
N ASN A 217 5.74 -2.88 -9.95
CA ASN A 217 6.56 -1.90 -10.66
C ASN A 217 7.98 -2.42 -10.84
N GLU A 218 8.51 -2.31 -12.06
CA GLU A 218 9.94 -2.51 -12.34
C GLU A 218 10.50 -1.30 -13.11
N GLU A 219 11.80 -1.07 -12.99
CA GLU A 219 12.46 0.03 -13.70
C GLU A 219 12.48 -0.24 -15.22
N ALA A 220 12.31 0.81 -16.03
CA ALA A 220 12.49 0.71 -17.47
C ALA A 220 13.96 0.45 -17.83
N GLU A 221 14.18 -0.22 -18.96
CA GLU A 221 15.52 -0.59 -19.41
C GLU A 221 16.41 0.65 -19.64
N GLY A 222 17.64 0.60 -19.11
CA GLY A 222 18.59 1.70 -19.20
C GLY A 222 18.29 2.89 -18.27
N SER A 223 17.22 2.82 -17.48
CA SER A 223 16.89 3.83 -16.49
C SER A 223 17.46 3.49 -15.10
N ASN A 224 17.69 4.51 -14.28
CA ASN A 224 18.15 4.39 -12.90
C ASN A 224 17.36 5.38 -12.03
N GLY A 225 16.05 5.21 -12.02
CA GLY A 225 15.10 6.11 -11.37
C GLY A 225 14.66 5.62 -10.00
N GLN A 226 13.41 5.91 -9.68
CA GLN A 226 12.82 5.69 -8.36
C GLN A 226 12.72 4.23 -7.95
N ILE A 227 12.56 3.30 -8.89
CA ILE A 227 12.41 1.88 -8.58
C ILE A 227 13.76 1.31 -8.15
N GLN A 228 14.84 1.65 -8.86
CA GLN A 228 16.18 1.25 -8.47
C GLN A 228 16.64 1.90 -7.16
N GLU A 229 16.29 3.17 -6.91
CA GLU A 229 16.56 3.80 -5.62
C GLU A 229 15.88 3.03 -4.48
N PHE A 230 14.60 2.66 -4.65
CA PHE A 230 13.87 1.85 -3.67
C PHE A 230 14.60 0.53 -3.41
N LEU A 231 14.91 -0.24 -4.46
CA LEU A 231 15.53 -1.56 -4.33
C LEU A 231 16.88 -1.48 -3.60
N ARG A 232 17.67 -0.42 -3.85
CA ARG A 232 18.93 -0.15 -3.16
C ARG A 232 18.71 0.23 -1.69
N ARG A 233 17.78 1.14 -1.40
CA ARG A 233 17.51 1.63 -0.02
C ARG A 233 16.84 0.58 0.85
N PHE A 234 15.95 -0.22 0.29
CA PHE A 234 15.24 -1.31 0.97
C PHE A 234 16.06 -2.61 1.02
N ASN A 235 17.18 -2.66 0.29
CA ASN A 235 18.01 -3.85 0.13
C ASN A 235 17.21 -5.07 -0.37
N GLY A 236 16.36 -4.88 -1.38
CA GLY A 236 15.52 -5.94 -1.91
C GLY A 236 14.24 -5.46 -2.58
N GLU A 237 13.48 -6.42 -3.10
CA GLU A 237 12.09 -6.20 -3.52
C GLU A 237 11.19 -6.00 -2.30
N GLY A 238 10.12 -5.24 -2.42
CA GLY A 238 9.30 -4.95 -1.25
C GLY A 238 8.12 -4.04 -1.53
N ILE A 239 7.38 -3.73 -0.46
CA ILE A 239 6.23 -2.84 -0.53
C ILE A 239 6.72 -1.38 -0.57
N GLN A 240 6.43 -0.67 -1.65
CA GLN A 240 6.88 0.72 -1.81
C GLN A 240 5.92 1.71 -1.17
N HIS A 241 4.61 1.54 -1.41
CA HIS A 241 3.62 2.38 -0.77
C HIS A 241 2.35 1.64 -0.43
N ILE A 242 1.61 2.23 0.51
CA ILE A 242 0.32 1.74 0.99
C ILE A 242 -0.69 2.87 0.84
N ALA A 243 -1.74 2.63 0.05
CA ALA A 243 -2.80 3.58 -0.18
C ALA A 243 -3.98 3.35 0.76
N MET A 244 -4.50 4.43 1.33
CA MET A 244 -5.59 4.41 2.30
C MET A 244 -6.75 5.28 1.83
N GLN A 245 -7.94 4.69 1.75
CA GLN A 245 -9.15 5.34 1.28
C GLN A 245 -9.75 6.27 2.34
N THR A 246 -10.32 7.39 1.88
CA THR A 246 -11.18 8.31 2.62
C THR A 246 -12.35 8.77 1.74
N ASP A 247 -13.46 9.14 2.39
CA ASP A 247 -14.64 9.73 1.74
C ASP A 247 -14.58 11.27 1.66
N ASP A 248 -13.61 11.89 2.36
CA ASP A 248 -13.39 13.35 2.35
C ASP A 248 -11.89 13.65 2.44
N ILE A 249 -11.22 13.61 1.29
CA ILE A 249 -9.77 13.80 1.21
C ILE A 249 -9.34 15.21 1.65
N LEU A 250 -10.21 16.22 1.51
CA LEU A 250 -9.89 17.60 1.91
C LEU A 250 -9.76 17.70 3.42
N THR A 251 -10.75 17.18 4.16
CA THR A 251 -10.75 17.18 5.62
C THR A 251 -9.65 16.28 6.17
N THR A 252 -9.49 15.06 5.61
CA THR A 252 -8.42 14.13 6.00
C THR A 252 -7.05 14.79 5.84
N LEU A 253 -6.79 15.46 4.72
CA LEU A 253 -5.49 16.08 4.47
C LEU A 253 -5.21 17.27 5.38
N ASP A 254 -6.23 18.09 5.68
CA ASP A 254 -6.08 19.21 6.60
C ASP A 254 -5.68 18.71 8.00
N GLN A 255 -6.23 17.57 8.44
CA GLN A 255 -5.86 16.92 9.71
C GLN A 255 -4.44 16.32 9.68
N LEU A 256 -4.07 15.63 8.60
CA LEU A 256 -2.71 15.08 8.42
C LEU A 256 -1.65 16.20 8.44
N ARG A 257 -1.91 17.32 7.78
CA ARG A 257 -1.04 18.50 7.80
C ARG A 257 -0.95 19.13 9.18
N GLN A 258 -2.08 19.24 9.88
CA GLN A 258 -2.09 19.74 11.26
C GLN A 258 -1.29 18.84 12.21
N ALA A 259 -1.30 17.53 11.96
CA ALA A 259 -0.50 16.54 12.69
C ALA A 259 0.99 16.52 12.27
N GLY A 260 1.39 17.38 11.32
CA GLY A 260 2.79 17.54 10.89
C GLY A 260 3.29 16.48 9.91
N LEU A 261 2.39 15.75 9.23
CA LEU A 261 2.81 14.76 8.24
C LEU A 261 3.44 15.44 7.00
N PRO A 262 4.68 15.08 6.62
CA PRO A 262 5.30 15.60 5.40
C PRO A 262 4.65 14.98 4.15
N LEU A 263 4.33 15.84 3.19
CA LEU A 263 3.64 15.50 1.95
C LEU A 263 4.52 15.86 0.76
N MET A 264 4.39 15.11 -0.33
CA MET A 264 5.10 15.44 -1.57
C MET A 264 4.75 16.85 -2.06
N THR A 265 5.70 17.45 -2.77
CA THR A 265 5.50 18.78 -3.37
C THR A 265 4.37 18.72 -4.40
N ALA A 266 3.48 19.71 -4.34
CA ALA A 266 2.37 19.83 -5.28
C ALA A 266 2.87 19.89 -6.75
N PRO A 267 2.06 19.42 -7.72
CA PRO A 267 2.29 19.70 -9.13
C PRO A 267 2.34 21.20 -9.45
N SER A 268 2.82 21.54 -10.64
CA SER A 268 2.86 22.92 -11.12
C SER A 268 1.46 23.52 -11.31
N ASP A 269 1.35 24.85 -11.32
CA ASP A 269 0.10 25.54 -11.63
C ASP A 269 -0.49 25.11 -12.99
N THR A 270 0.38 24.82 -13.96
CA THR A 270 0.00 24.31 -15.28
C THR A 270 -0.76 22.99 -15.20
N TYR A 271 -0.38 22.08 -14.29
CA TYR A 271 -1.13 20.83 -14.08
C TYR A 271 -2.60 21.12 -13.77
N TYR A 272 -2.86 22.02 -12.82
CA TYR A 272 -4.22 22.38 -12.40
C TYR A 272 -5.01 23.13 -13.48
N GLN A 273 -4.33 23.94 -14.30
CA GLN A 273 -4.96 24.56 -15.47
C GLN A 273 -5.41 23.51 -16.50
N MET A 274 -4.62 22.46 -16.72
CA MET A 274 -4.93 21.38 -17.66
C MET A 274 -5.99 20.41 -17.14
N VAL A 275 -6.27 20.36 -15.83
CA VAL A 275 -7.29 19.47 -15.26
C VAL A 275 -8.68 19.76 -15.84
N GLU A 276 -9.05 21.04 -16.02
CA GLU A 276 -10.36 21.40 -16.59
C GLU A 276 -10.48 20.96 -18.06
N GLU A 277 -9.39 21.01 -18.82
CA GLU A 277 -9.37 20.54 -20.22
C GLU A 277 -9.45 19.01 -20.31
N ARG A 278 -8.76 18.31 -19.40
CA ARG A 278 -8.75 16.84 -19.34
C ARG A 278 -10.07 16.26 -18.85
N LEU A 279 -10.69 16.91 -17.86
CA LEU A 279 -11.88 16.43 -17.16
C LEU A 279 -12.96 17.52 -17.17
N PRO A 280 -13.48 17.91 -18.34
CA PRO A 280 -14.43 19.01 -18.45
C PRO A 280 -15.66 18.74 -17.58
N GLY A 281 -16.02 19.73 -16.77
CA GLY A 281 -17.20 19.64 -15.89
C GLY A 281 -17.06 18.64 -14.74
N HIS A 282 -15.83 18.32 -14.31
CA HIS A 282 -15.58 17.43 -13.17
C HIS A 282 -16.29 17.90 -11.89
N GLY A 283 -16.42 19.22 -11.69
CA GLY A 283 -17.23 19.79 -10.61
C GLY A 283 -16.58 19.74 -9.22
N ARG A 284 -15.26 19.59 -9.17
CA ARG A 284 -14.45 19.75 -7.94
C ARG A 284 -13.89 21.17 -7.88
N ASP A 285 -13.63 21.67 -6.68
CA ASP A 285 -12.96 22.97 -6.50
C ASP A 285 -11.46 22.84 -6.75
N THR A 286 -11.04 23.09 -7.99
CA THR A 286 -9.64 22.95 -8.42
C THR A 286 -8.69 23.86 -7.63
N ALA A 287 -9.13 25.03 -7.20
CA ALA A 287 -8.30 25.92 -6.37
C ALA A 287 -8.07 25.33 -4.98
N ALA A 288 -9.10 24.71 -4.38
CA ALA A 288 -8.96 23.99 -3.12
C ALA A 288 -8.05 22.76 -3.24
N LEU A 289 -8.08 22.05 -4.37
CA LEU A 289 -7.19 20.93 -4.68
C LEU A 289 -5.74 21.41 -4.85
N GLN A 290 -5.52 22.48 -5.61
CA GLN A 290 -4.20 23.07 -5.86
C GLN A 290 -3.52 23.53 -4.57
N LYS A 291 -4.24 24.25 -3.70
CA LYS A 291 -3.73 24.66 -2.38
C LYS A 291 -3.27 23.47 -1.53
N ARG A 292 -3.81 22.29 -1.81
CA ARG A 292 -3.54 21.05 -1.11
C ARG A 292 -2.57 20.12 -1.83
N GLY A 293 -2.21 20.41 -3.08
CA GLY A 293 -1.37 19.50 -3.87
C GLY A 293 -2.08 18.19 -4.21
N ILE A 294 -3.42 18.14 -4.17
CA ILE A 294 -4.19 16.94 -4.49
C ILE A 294 -4.23 16.78 -6.02
N LEU A 295 -3.98 15.57 -6.48
CA LEU A 295 -4.09 15.18 -7.88
C LEU A 295 -5.53 14.79 -8.21
N LEU A 296 -6.00 15.13 -9.41
CA LEU A 296 -7.32 14.74 -9.90
C LEU A 296 -7.19 14.03 -11.25
N ASP A 297 -7.76 12.83 -11.33
CA ASP A 297 -7.89 12.06 -12.57
C ASP A 297 -9.28 11.43 -12.70
N GLY A 298 -9.51 10.74 -13.81
CA GLY A 298 -10.67 9.89 -14.01
C GLY A 298 -11.29 10.08 -15.38
N ASN A 299 -12.62 10.12 -15.44
CA ASN A 299 -13.39 10.23 -16.67
C ASN A 299 -14.68 11.03 -16.43
N THR A 300 -14.93 12.03 -17.27
CA THR A 300 -16.18 12.83 -17.27
C THR A 300 -17.01 12.65 -18.55
N HIS A 301 -16.58 11.78 -19.46
CA HIS A 301 -17.26 11.55 -20.73
C HIS A 301 -18.59 10.81 -20.53
N ASN A 302 -19.52 11.05 -21.47
CA ASN A 302 -20.86 10.43 -21.51
C ASN A 302 -21.74 10.72 -20.28
N GLY A 303 -21.47 11.81 -19.55
CA GLY A 303 -22.28 12.25 -18.40
C GLY A 303 -22.12 11.38 -17.14
N GLN A 304 -21.26 10.37 -17.17
CA GLN A 304 -20.87 9.61 -15.99
C GLN A 304 -19.55 10.15 -15.46
N LYS A 305 -19.58 10.77 -14.29
CA LYS A 305 -18.37 11.24 -13.62
C LYS A 305 -17.82 10.09 -12.80
N LYS A 306 -16.56 9.75 -13.08
CA LYS A 306 -15.75 8.84 -12.29
C LYS A 306 -14.47 9.58 -12.00
N LEU A 307 -14.25 9.98 -10.75
CA LEU A 307 -13.10 10.79 -10.37
C LEU A 307 -12.24 10.04 -9.36
N LEU A 308 -10.96 10.34 -9.42
CA LEU A 308 -9.94 9.78 -8.55
C LEU A 308 -9.09 10.92 -8.00
N LEU A 309 -9.11 11.08 -6.67
CA LEU A 309 -8.32 12.08 -5.97
C LEU A 309 -7.20 11.39 -5.21
N GLN A 310 -5.97 11.83 -5.36
CA GLN A 310 -4.80 11.19 -4.75
C GLN A 310 -3.82 12.24 -4.23
N ILE A 311 -3.16 11.92 -3.12
CA ILE A 311 -2.00 12.67 -2.61
C ILE A 311 -1.06 11.73 -1.85
N PHE A 312 0.23 12.04 -1.87
CA PHE A 312 1.28 11.17 -1.38
C PHE A 312 2.08 11.84 -0.27
N SER A 313 2.47 11.06 0.73
CA SER A 313 3.45 11.49 1.73
C SER A 313 4.87 11.49 1.14
N GLU A 314 5.80 12.15 1.81
CA GLU A 314 7.22 11.83 1.63
C GLU A 314 7.54 10.40 2.11
N THR A 315 8.77 9.92 1.92
CA THR A 315 9.20 8.63 2.49
C THR A 315 9.25 8.72 4.02
N LEU A 316 8.57 7.80 4.71
CA LEU A 316 8.35 7.87 6.15
C LEU A 316 8.91 6.67 6.92
N ILE A 317 9.03 5.50 6.27
CA ILE A 317 9.59 4.28 6.87
C ILE A 317 10.61 3.69 5.90
N GLY A 318 11.90 3.98 6.11
CA GLY A 318 12.92 3.65 5.11
C GLY A 318 12.57 4.34 3.77
N PRO A 319 12.43 3.60 2.65
CA PRO A 319 11.94 4.15 1.38
C PRO A 319 10.41 4.03 1.19
N LEU A 320 9.65 3.52 2.17
CA LEU A 320 8.20 3.39 2.10
C LEU A 320 7.49 4.73 2.35
N PHE A 321 6.45 5.01 1.57
CA PHE A 321 5.55 6.16 1.74
C PHE A 321 4.07 5.73 1.75
N PHE A 322 3.18 6.67 2.03
CA PHE A 322 1.73 6.44 2.06
C PHE A 322 1.02 7.27 0.99
N GLU A 323 -0.08 6.73 0.49
CA GLU A 323 -1.01 7.42 -0.38
C GLU A 323 -2.35 7.60 0.35
N PHE A 324 -2.98 8.75 0.14
CA PHE A 324 -4.34 9.03 0.59
C PHE A 324 -5.20 9.23 -0.65
N ILE A 325 -6.30 8.48 -0.73
CA ILE A 325 -7.08 8.34 -1.97
C ILE A 325 -8.58 8.48 -1.68
N GLU A 326 -9.30 9.24 -2.50
CA GLU A 326 -10.76 9.29 -2.53
C GLU A 326 -11.22 8.82 -3.91
N ARG A 327 -12.07 7.80 -3.92
CA ARG A 327 -12.69 7.25 -5.14
C ARG A 327 -14.11 7.75 -5.27
N ASP A 328 -14.37 8.55 -6.29
CA ASP A 328 -15.71 8.97 -6.68
C ASP A 328 -16.13 8.22 -7.94
N GLY A 329 -16.38 6.92 -7.79
CA GLY A 329 -16.84 6.03 -8.85
C GLY A 329 -15.76 5.50 -9.82
N ASP A 330 -14.51 5.96 -9.72
CA ASP A 330 -13.37 5.37 -10.44
C ASP A 330 -12.71 4.25 -9.64
N GLU A 331 -12.70 3.03 -10.21
CA GLU A 331 -12.12 1.81 -9.63
C GLU A 331 -10.71 1.49 -10.17
N GLY A 332 -10.16 2.36 -11.03
CA GLY A 332 -8.84 2.25 -11.65
C GLY A 332 -7.71 2.88 -10.82
N PHE A 333 -6.64 3.29 -11.50
CA PHE A 333 -5.43 3.82 -10.85
C PHE A 333 -5.04 5.25 -11.30
N GLY A 334 -5.78 5.84 -12.25
CA GLY A 334 -5.50 7.18 -12.78
C GLY A 334 -4.14 7.28 -13.49
N GLU A 335 -4.08 7.11 -14.80
CA GLU A 335 -2.82 7.19 -15.56
C GLU A 335 -2.15 8.57 -15.46
N GLY A 336 -2.94 9.63 -15.49
CA GLY A 336 -2.44 10.99 -15.36
C GLY A 336 -1.98 11.31 -13.94
N ASN A 337 -2.63 10.75 -12.91
CA ASN A 337 -2.14 10.87 -11.53
C ASN A 337 -0.84 10.08 -11.32
N PHE A 338 -0.74 8.88 -11.90
CA PHE A 338 0.46 8.07 -11.85
C PHE A 338 1.65 8.80 -12.49
N LYS A 339 1.46 9.43 -13.65
CA LYS A 339 2.49 10.24 -14.29
C LYS A 339 2.89 11.45 -13.44
N ALA A 340 1.92 12.17 -12.87
CA ALA A 340 2.21 13.32 -12.01
C ALA A 340 2.96 12.94 -10.72
N LEU A 341 2.63 11.78 -10.11
CA LEU A 341 3.40 11.19 -9.02
C LEU A 341 4.84 10.89 -9.46
N PHE A 342 5.00 10.22 -10.61
CA PHE A 342 6.30 9.84 -11.14
C PHE A 342 7.22 11.05 -11.32
N GLU A 343 6.73 12.10 -11.98
CA GLU A 343 7.46 13.36 -12.17
C GLU A 343 7.76 14.07 -10.84
N SER A 344 6.88 13.97 -9.84
CA SER A 344 7.12 14.52 -8.51
C SER A 344 8.27 13.82 -7.80
N MET A 345 8.31 12.49 -7.86
CA MET A 345 9.41 11.71 -7.29
C MET A 345 10.71 11.97 -8.04
N GLU A 346 10.69 12.06 -9.36
CA GLU A 346 11.87 12.38 -10.17
C GLU A 346 12.47 13.75 -9.80
N ARG A 347 11.63 14.77 -9.56
CA ARG A 347 12.08 16.08 -9.05
C ARG A 347 12.73 16.00 -7.67
N ASP A 348 12.18 15.19 -6.77
CA ASP A 348 12.79 14.95 -5.46
C ASP A 348 14.16 14.26 -5.60
N GLN A 349 14.27 13.25 -6.45
CA GLN A 349 15.54 12.57 -6.72
C GLN A 349 16.60 13.52 -7.26
N LEU A 350 16.22 14.45 -8.16
CA LEU A 350 17.10 15.51 -8.64
C LEU A 350 17.53 16.46 -7.51
N ALA A 351 16.59 16.90 -6.69
CA ALA A 351 16.86 17.80 -5.56
C ALA A 351 17.81 17.18 -4.53
N ARG A 352 17.70 15.86 -4.30
CA ARG A 352 18.61 15.10 -3.43
C ARG A 352 19.91 14.66 -4.11
N GLY A 353 20.02 14.82 -5.43
CA GLY A 353 21.17 14.39 -6.23
C GLY A 353 21.30 12.87 -6.41
N GLU A 354 20.20 12.12 -6.21
CA GLU A 354 20.12 10.67 -6.44
C GLU A 354 20.23 10.34 -7.93
N ILE A 355 19.60 11.15 -8.78
CA ILE A 355 19.81 11.13 -10.23
C ILE A 355 20.55 12.38 -10.66
N LYS A 356 21.43 12.24 -11.65
CA LYS A 356 22.23 13.34 -12.20
C LYS A 356 21.86 13.54 -13.65
N VAL A 357 21.52 14.76 -14.01
CA VAL A 357 21.39 15.16 -15.41
C VAL A 357 22.80 15.33 -15.97
N THR A 358 23.25 14.38 -16.79
CA THR A 358 24.41 14.61 -17.64
C THR A 358 24.00 15.54 -18.76
N THR A 359 24.29 16.83 -18.60
CA THR A 359 24.33 17.75 -19.75
C THR A 359 25.52 17.34 -20.62
N GLU A 360 25.33 16.37 -21.51
CA GLU A 360 26.20 16.31 -22.68
C GLU A 360 25.88 17.53 -23.53
N ALA A 361 26.83 18.45 -23.58
CA ALA A 361 26.78 19.59 -24.48
C ALA A 361 26.74 19.06 -25.93
N VAL A 362 25.77 19.59 -26.68
CA VAL A 362 25.45 19.43 -28.11
C VAL A 362 26.62 19.01 -29.00
#